data_AF-A0A645JF00-F1
#
_entry.id   AF-A0A645JF00-F1
#
_cell.length_a   1.000
_cell.length_b   1.000
_cell.length_c   1.000
_cell.angle_alpha   90.00
_cell.angle_beta   90.00
_cell.angle_gamma   90.00
#
_symmetry.space_group_name_H-M   'P 1'
#
loop_
_entity.id
_entity.type
_entity.pdbx_description
1 polymer ?
#
loop_
_entity_poly.entity_id
_entity_poly.type
_entity_poly.pdbx_seq_one_letter_code
_entity_poly.pdbx_strand_id
1 'polypeptide(L)'
;MIRQSGGGLTCVKALGVFLKEKNCAQVSINMTNYCMTPLYRALEFVRFEAARYGVHIVGTEIVGLVPMRALIDSAEYYLGIENFDPETQVLEYRLN
;
A
#
# COMPACT_ATOMS: atom_id res chain seq x y z
N MET A 1 8.65 -9.58 -8.94
CA MET A 1 8.39 -8.31 -9.69
C MET A 1 7.02 -7.76 -9.27
N ILE A 2 6.93 -6.50 -8.81
CA ILE A 2 5.67 -5.94 -8.26
C ILE A 2 4.75 -5.28 -9.31
N ARG A 3 5.29 -4.63 -10.34
CA ARG A 3 4.48 -3.87 -11.31
C ARG A 3 3.78 -4.78 -12.32
N GLN A 4 2.60 -4.38 -12.78
CA GLN A 4 1.80 -5.14 -13.75
C GLN A 4 2.58 -5.46 -15.03
N SER A 5 3.33 -4.49 -15.57
CA SER A 5 4.13 -4.70 -16.79
C SER A 5 5.24 -5.74 -16.63
N GLY A 6 5.56 -6.12 -15.39
CA GLY A 6 6.49 -7.19 -15.06
C GLY A 6 5.81 -8.45 -14.52
N GLY A 7 4.51 -8.64 -14.78
CA GLY A 7 3.75 -9.79 -14.30
C GLY A 7 3.44 -9.76 -12.79
N GLY A 8 3.58 -8.60 -12.14
CA GLY A 8 3.21 -8.41 -10.75
C GLY A 8 1.72 -8.07 -10.56
N LEU A 9 1.44 -7.25 -9.56
CA LEU A 9 0.08 -6.85 -9.20
C LEU A 9 -0.56 -5.98 -10.30
N THR A 10 -1.83 -6.23 -10.58
CA THR A 10 -2.65 -5.39 -11.47
C THR A 10 -2.78 -3.97 -10.91
N CYS A 11 -2.92 -2.96 -11.76
CA CYS A 11 -3.09 -1.57 -11.36
C CYS A 11 -1.91 -0.99 -10.55
N VAL A 12 -0.74 -1.64 -10.60
CA VAL A 12 0.49 -1.20 -9.94
C VAL A 12 1.55 -0.86 -10.98
N LYS A 13 2.07 0.37 -10.90
CA LYS A 13 3.30 0.80 -11.58
C LYS A 13 4.35 1.06 -10.51
N ALA A 14 5.59 0.61 -10.72
CA ALA A 14 6.63 0.77 -9.70
C ALA A 14 8.04 0.93 -10.30
N LEU A 15 8.88 1.66 -9.57
CA LEU A 15 10.28 1.92 -9.87
C LEU A 15 11.14 1.83 -8.59
N GLY A 16 12.34 1.29 -8.70
CA GLY A 16 13.34 1.36 -7.63
C GLY A 16 14.16 2.64 -7.73
N VAL A 17 14.31 3.37 -6.63
CA VAL A 17 15.07 4.62 -6.55
C VAL A 17 15.97 4.56 -5.32
N PHE A 18 17.22 5.01 -5.43
CA PHE A 18 18.10 5.17 -4.28
C PHE A 18 18.00 6.60 -3.73
N LEU A 19 17.56 6.74 -2.48
CA LEU A 19 17.44 8.02 -1.79
C LEU A 19 18.75 8.30 -1.05
N LYS A 20 19.61 9.13 -1.65
CA LYS A 20 20.93 9.47 -1.10
C LYS A 20 20.85 10.05 0.31
N GLU A 21 19.88 10.93 0.56
CA GLU A 21 19.69 11.62 1.85
C GLU A 21 19.32 10.67 3.00
N LYS A 22 18.55 9.62 2.68
CA LYS A 22 18.14 8.58 3.65
C LYS A 22 19.08 7.37 3.64
N ASN A 23 20.09 7.36 2.77
CA ASN A 23 20.98 6.22 2.48
C ASN A 23 20.21 4.90 2.33
N CYS A 24 19.07 4.93 1.63
CA CYS A 24 18.18 3.77 1.50
C CYS A 24 17.64 3.62 0.08
N ALA A 25 17.31 2.38 -0.30
CA ALA A 25 16.54 2.11 -1.50
C ALA A 25 15.04 2.25 -1.20
N GLN A 26 14.30 2.83 -2.14
CA GLN A 26 12.86 3.01 -2.10
C GLN A 26 12.23 2.34 -3.32
N VAL A 27 11.12 1.63 -3.09
CA VAL A 27 10.22 1.17 -4.16
C VAL A 27 9.13 2.22 -4.29
N SER A 28 9.25 3.12 -5.28
CA SER A 28 8.22 4.09 -5.60
C SER A 28 7.09 3.39 -6.35
N ILE A 29 5.85 3.58 -5.90
CA ILE A 29 4.67 2.90 -6.41
C ILE A 29 3.60 3.92 -6.75
N ASN A 30 3.08 3.84 -7.98
CA ASN A 30 1.86 4.50 -8.39
C ASN A 30 0.73 3.47 -8.47
N MET A 31 -0.29 3.67 -7.65
CA MET A 31 -1.51 2.86 -7.62
C MET A 31 -2.53 3.49 -8.57
N THR A 32 -2.81 2.84 -9.71
CA THR A 32 -3.73 3.40 -10.71
C THR A 32 -5.19 3.10 -10.41
N ASN A 33 -5.46 2.09 -9.58
CA ASN A 33 -6.80 1.78 -9.08
C ASN A 33 -6.67 1.00 -7.75
N TYR A 34 -6.92 1.69 -6.64
CA TYR A 34 -6.78 1.11 -5.30
C TYR A 34 -7.93 0.16 -4.93
N CYS A 35 -9.10 0.29 -5.56
CA CYS A 35 -10.22 -0.61 -5.33
C CYS A 35 -9.96 -2.02 -5.89
N MET A 36 -9.19 -2.11 -6.97
CA MET A 36 -8.76 -3.39 -7.56
C MET A 36 -7.55 -3.99 -6.84
N THR A 37 -6.57 -3.15 -6.50
CA THR A 37 -5.39 -3.55 -5.73
C THR A 37 -5.23 -2.61 -4.55
N PRO A 38 -5.58 -3.04 -3.32
CA PRO A 38 -5.51 -2.17 -2.14
C PRO A 38 -4.06 -1.91 -1.73
N LEU A 39 -3.84 -0.83 -0.97
CA LEU A 39 -2.49 -0.38 -0.57
C LEU A 39 -1.76 -1.43 0.26
N TYR A 40 -2.46 -2.05 1.24
CA TYR A 40 -1.88 -3.12 2.06
C TYR A 40 -1.31 -4.25 1.19
N ARG A 41 -1.99 -4.62 0.09
CA ARG A 41 -1.55 -5.73 -0.77
C ARG A 41 -0.27 -5.39 -1.50
N ALA A 42 -0.14 -4.16 -1.99
CA ALA A 42 1.11 -3.70 -2.60
C ALA A 42 2.25 -3.69 -1.57
N LEU A 43 1.99 -3.21 -0.35
CA LEU A 43 2.99 -3.17 0.72
C LEU A 43 3.42 -4.59 1.15
N GLU A 44 2.48 -5.49 1.42
CA GLU A 44 2.78 -6.88 1.79
C GLU A 44 3.53 -7.62 0.68
N PHE A 45 3.21 -7.35 -0.59
CA PHE A 45 3.98 -7.91 -1.70
C PHE A 45 5.44 -7.43 -1.68
N VAL A 46 5.70 -6.13 -1.43
CA VAL A 46 7.09 -5.63 -1.30
C VAL A 46 7.78 -6.27 -0.09
N ARG A 47 7.09 -6.39 1.05
CA ARG A 47 7.65 -7.02 2.25
C ARG A 47 8.04 -8.46 1.99
N PHE A 48 7.15 -9.23 1.36
CA PHE A 48 7.41 -10.61 0.97
C PHE A 48 8.62 -10.72 0.04
N GLU A 49 8.68 -9.91 -1.01
CA GLU A 49 9.80 -9.94 -1.94
C GLU A 49 11.12 -9.50 -1.27
N ALA A 50 11.11 -8.45 -0.44
CA ALA A 50 12.30 -7.96 0.27
C ALA A 50 12.84 -8.98 1.28
N ALA A 51 11.94 -9.67 1.99
CA ALA A 51 12.29 -10.73 2.94
C ALA A 51 13.06 -11.88 2.28
N ARG A 52 12.77 -12.19 1.00
CA ARG A 52 13.53 -13.21 0.23
C ARG A 52 15.00 -12.84 0.02
N TYR A 53 15.34 -11.56 0.15
CA TYR A 53 16.70 -11.04 0.06
C TYR A 53 17.29 -10.66 1.42
N GLY A 54 16.62 -10.98 2.53
CA GLY A 54 17.06 -10.59 3.87
C GLY A 54 17.00 -9.07 4.11
N VAL A 55 16.17 -8.35 3.35
CA VAL A 55 16.02 -6.89 3.48
C VAL A 55 14.73 -6.58 4.22
N HIS A 56 14.81 -5.66 5.17
CA HIS A 56 13.65 -5.17 5.92
C HIS A 56 13.18 -3.81 5.39
N ILE A 57 11.87 -3.62 5.34
CA ILE A 57 11.27 -2.30 5.08
C ILE A 57 11.32 -1.49 6.38
N VAL A 58 12.01 -0.36 6.35
CA VAL A 58 12.19 0.53 7.51
C VAL A 58 11.11 1.60 7.66
N GLY A 59 10.29 1.80 6.63
CA GLY A 59 9.21 2.78 6.63
C GLY A 59 8.49 2.88 5.30
N THR A 60 7.38 3.61 5.28
CA THR A 60 6.56 3.89 4.10
C THR A 60 6.10 5.34 4.13
N GLU A 61 5.84 5.93 2.97
CA GLU A 61 5.29 7.29 2.85
C GLU A 61 4.23 7.35 1.76
N ILE A 62 3.26 8.26 1.93
CA ILE A 62 2.29 8.63 0.90
C ILE A 62 2.74 9.97 0.33
N VAL A 63 2.81 10.06 -0.99
CA VAL A 63 3.12 11.32 -1.68
C VAL A 63 1.83 12.00 -2.09
N GLY A 64 1.55 13.17 -1.49
CA GLY A 64 0.34 13.95 -1.77
C GLY A 64 -0.88 13.49 -0.98
N LEU A 65 -2.03 13.45 -1.63
CA LEU A 65 -3.31 13.05 -1.03
C LEU A 65 -3.63 11.59 -1.32
N VAL A 66 -4.42 10.98 -0.43
CA VAL A 66 -4.89 9.60 -0.57
C VAL A 66 -6.40 9.55 -0.29
N PRO A 67 -7.18 8.76 -1.04
CA PRO A 67 -8.58 8.51 -0.71
C PRO A 67 -8.71 7.87 0.67
N MET A 68 -9.60 8.41 1.51
CA MET A 68 -9.86 7.86 2.85
C MET A 68 -10.18 6.36 2.80
N ARG A 69 -10.97 5.90 1.82
CA ARG A 69 -11.30 4.48 1.63
C ARG A 69 -10.05 3.58 1.52
N ALA A 70 -9.01 4.03 0.82
CA ALA A 70 -7.79 3.24 0.64
C ALA A 70 -7.02 3.03 1.96
N LEU A 71 -7.12 3.99 2.89
CA LEU A 71 -6.57 3.86 4.23
C LEU A 71 -7.42 2.92 5.09
N ILE A 72 -8.75 3.07 5.03
CA ILE A 72 -9.69 2.20 5.76
C ILE A 72 -9.51 0.73 5.35
N ASP A 73 -9.48 0.44 4.04
CA ASP A 73 -9.28 -0.93 3.53
C ASP A 73 -7.96 -1.55 4.04
N SER A 74 -6.93 -0.70 4.23
CA SER A 74 -5.64 -1.15 4.78
C SER A 74 -5.71 -1.36 6.29
N ALA A 75 -6.39 -0.49 7.02
CA ALA A 75 -6.61 -0.63 8.46
C ALA A 75 -7.42 -1.88 8.77
N GLU A 76 -8.50 -2.13 8.03
CA GLU A 76 -9.33 -3.33 8.16
C GLU A 76 -8.50 -4.61 7.98
N TYR A 77 -7.66 -4.66 6.94
CA TYR A 77 -6.76 -5.78 6.70
C TYR A 77 -5.75 -6.01 7.83
N TYR A 78 -5.05 -4.96 8.26
CA TYR A 78 -3.99 -5.10 9.27
C TYR A 78 -4.52 -5.33 10.68
N LEU A 79 -5.70 -4.80 11.00
CA LEU A 79 -6.33 -4.98 12.30
C LEU A 79 -7.13 -6.29 12.38
N GLY A 80 -7.50 -6.87 11.23
CA GLY A 80 -8.30 -8.11 11.19
C GLY A 80 -9.68 -7.92 11.80
N ILE A 81 -10.32 -6.76 11.56
CA ILE A 81 -11.60 -6.43 12.17
C ILE A 81 -12.68 -7.33 11.57
N GLU A 82 -13.37 -8.09 12.42
CA GLU A 82 -14.47 -8.95 11.99
C GLU A 82 -15.78 -8.18 11.89
N ASN A 83 -16.58 -8.47 10.85
CA ASN A 83 -17.90 -7.87 10.61
C ASN A 83 -17.88 -6.33 10.57
N PHE A 84 -16.79 -5.75 10.06
CA PHE A 84 -16.65 -4.31 9.91
C PHE A 84 -17.45 -3.81 8.70
N ASP A 85 -18.29 -2.81 8.93
CA ASP A 85 -18.95 -2.05 7.87
C ASP A 85 -18.48 -0.59 7.93
N PRO A 86 -17.59 -0.16 7.03
CA PRO A 86 -17.11 1.21 6.98
C PRO A 86 -18.22 2.26 6.90
N GLU A 87 -19.33 1.94 6.22
CA GLU A 87 -20.42 2.88 5.96
C GLU A 87 -21.21 3.22 7.24
N THR A 88 -21.19 2.33 8.23
CA THR A 88 -21.90 2.52 9.50
C THR A 88 -20.97 2.75 10.68
N GLN A 89 -19.72 2.28 10.61
CA GLN A 89 -18.79 2.27 11.74
C GLN A 89 -17.63 3.26 11.61
N VAL A 90 -17.43 3.91 10.46
CA VAL A 90 -16.47 5.03 10.33
C VAL A 90 -17.20 6.34 10.62
N LEU A 91 -16.77 7.06 11.65
CA LEU A 91 -17.43 8.29 12.09
C LEU A 91 -17.50 9.33 10.96
N GLU A 92 -16.41 9.53 10.24
CA GLU A 92 -16.30 10.51 9.16
C GLU A 92 -17.27 10.22 7.99
N TYR A 93 -17.72 8.98 7.80
CA TYR A 93 -18.73 8.63 6.79
C TYR A 93 -20.14 9.06 7.21
N ARG A 94 -20.34 9.30 8.52
CA ARG A 94 -21.60 9.69 9.14
C ARG A 94 -21.69 11.20 9.38
N LEU A 95 -20.57 11.90 9.29
CA LEU A 95 -20.45 13.35 9.41
C LEU A 95 -20.62 13.99 8.02
N ASN A 96 -21.85 13.99 7.50
CA ASN A 96 -22.22 14.84 6.36
C ASN A 96 -22.78 16.17 6.86
#